data_AF-A0A351SQ82-F1
#
_entry.id   AF-A0A351SQ82-F1
#
_cell.length_a   1.000
_cell.length_b   1.000
_cell.length_c   1.000
_cell.angle_alpha   90.00
_cell.angle_beta   90.00
_cell.angle_gamma   90.00
#
_symmetry.space_group_name_H-M   'P 1'
#
loop_
_entity.id
_entity.type
_entity.pdbx_description
1 polymer ?
#
loop_
_entity_poly.entity_id
_entity_poly.type
_entity_poly.pdbx_seq_one_letter_code
_entity_poly.pdbx_strand_id
1 'polypeptide(L)'
;LKMISPFMPYVSDEIYDMLPFRDSEAIMISEYPKYNREHEYETDTVDDMLEFIKLFRTFKLENGVGKEFFVESKTDADYTIIDNLLRLSGNRISNREFNASYEVIYKNYCLTVHYNKDIEGEADVLKKRIEELENAISRREKLLSNENYVAKAPANIVETERNKLKEEKE
;
A
#
# COMPACT_ATOMS: atom_id res chain seq x y z
N LEU A 1 23.98 7.37 -10.45
CA LEU A 1 25.33 6.96 -9.95
C LEU A 1 26.16 8.15 -9.49
N LYS A 2 26.35 9.20 -10.31
CA LYS A 2 27.20 10.36 -9.97
C LYS A 2 26.83 11.05 -8.64
N MET A 3 25.54 11.17 -8.31
CA MET A 3 25.07 11.72 -7.02
C MET A 3 25.34 10.80 -5.81
N ILE A 4 25.40 9.48 -6.03
CA ILE A 4 25.61 8.47 -4.97
C ILE A 4 27.10 8.25 -4.72
N SER A 5 27.95 8.53 -5.71
CA SER A 5 29.39 8.26 -5.66
C SER A 5 30.13 8.85 -4.46
N PRO A 6 29.85 10.09 -3.99
CA PRO A 6 30.47 10.63 -2.78
C PRO A 6 30.19 9.83 -1.50
N PHE A 7 29.10 9.06 -1.47
CA PHE A 7 28.68 8.25 -0.32
C PHE A 7 29.06 6.79 -0.46
N MET A 8 29.07 6.25 -1.67
CA MET A 8 29.37 4.84 -1.97
C MET A 8 30.34 4.72 -3.16
N PRO A 9 31.61 5.13 -3.02
CA PRO A 9 32.54 5.27 -4.14
C PRO A 9 32.77 3.95 -4.87
N TYR A 10 33.22 2.91 -4.15
CA TYR A 10 33.56 1.61 -4.76
C TYR A 10 32.39 0.95 -5.49
N VAL A 11 31.19 0.96 -4.89
CA VAL A 11 29.99 0.35 -5.51
C VAL A 11 29.55 1.18 -6.72
N SER A 12 29.59 2.50 -6.61
CA SER A 12 29.18 3.38 -7.71
C SER A 12 30.12 3.27 -8.92
N ASP A 13 31.41 3.05 -8.69
CA ASP A 13 32.45 2.93 -9.71
C ASP A 13 32.33 1.61 -10.46
N GLU A 14 32.21 0.49 -9.74
CA GLU A 14 32.00 -0.84 -10.35
C GLU A 14 30.73 -0.89 -11.21
N ILE A 15 29.61 -0.33 -10.72
CA ILE A 15 28.37 -0.27 -11.51
C ILE A 15 28.55 0.64 -12.73
N TYR A 16 29.28 1.75 -12.59
CA TYR A 16 29.55 2.67 -13.70
C TYR A 16 30.37 2.00 -14.80
N ASP A 17 31.35 1.18 -14.43
CA ASP A 17 32.18 0.43 -15.37
C ASP A 17 31.41 -0.64 -16.16
N MET A 18 30.36 -1.21 -15.56
CA MET A 18 29.46 -2.14 -16.24
C MET A 18 28.51 -1.46 -17.23
N LEU A 19 28.39 -0.13 -17.23
CA LEU A 19 27.48 0.55 -18.15
C LEU A 19 28.01 0.52 -19.60
N PRO A 20 27.11 0.30 -20.58
CA PRO A 20 27.49 0.24 -22.00
C PRO A 20 27.92 1.60 -22.57
N PHE A 21 27.49 2.70 -21.94
CA PHE A 21 27.86 4.06 -22.32
C PHE A 21 28.38 4.79 -21.08
N ARG A 22 29.60 5.33 -21.20
CA ARG A 22 30.30 6.07 -20.15
C ARG A 22 30.79 7.40 -20.72
N ASP A 23 30.47 8.50 -20.03
CA ASP A 23 30.91 9.85 -20.40
C ASP A 23 32.40 10.10 -20.06
N SER A 24 32.97 9.27 -19.17
CA SER A 24 34.35 9.40 -18.66
C SER A 24 34.91 8.04 -18.27
N GLU A 25 36.24 7.92 -18.13
CA GLU A 25 36.91 6.65 -17.79
C GLU A 25 36.57 6.14 -16.38
N ALA A 26 36.35 7.05 -15.42
CA ALA A 26 35.96 6.70 -14.05
C ALA A 26 34.87 7.65 -13.55
N ILE A 27 34.02 7.19 -12.64
CA ILE A 27 32.94 8.05 -12.12
C ILE A 27 33.48 9.24 -11.30
N MET A 28 34.64 9.05 -10.66
CA MET A 28 35.31 10.05 -9.84
C MET A 28 35.79 11.29 -10.62
N ILE A 29 36.08 11.12 -11.91
CA ILE A 29 36.50 12.22 -12.80
C ILE A 29 35.34 12.79 -13.63
N SER A 30 34.15 12.23 -13.49
CA SER A 30 32.98 12.62 -14.26
C SER A 30 32.41 13.97 -13.79
N GLU A 31 31.85 14.76 -14.70
CA GLU A 31 31.14 15.99 -14.30
C GLU A 31 29.91 15.68 -13.45
N TYR A 32 29.78 16.39 -12.32
CA TYR A 32 28.60 16.29 -11.46
C TYR A 32 27.32 16.69 -12.21
N PRO A 33 26.17 16.01 -11.97
CA PRO A 33 24.93 16.34 -12.65
C PRO A 33 24.53 17.80 -12.44
N LYS A 34 24.18 18.47 -13.54
CA LYS A 34 23.68 19.86 -13.55
C LYS A 34 22.18 19.83 -13.79
N TYR A 35 21.45 20.68 -13.08
CA TYR A 35 20.01 20.81 -13.27
C TYR A 35 19.71 21.32 -14.69
N ASN A 36 18.79 20.63 -15.39
CA ASN A 36 18.34 21.03 -16.71
C ASN A 36 16.83 21.29 -16.68
N ARG A 37 16.45 22.55 -16.93
CA ARG A 37 15.07 23.02 -16.91
C ARG A 37 14.22 22.46 -18.05
N GLU A 38 14.84 22.01 -19.14
CA GLU A 38 14.15 21.38 -20.28
C GLU A 38 13.60 19.98 -19.92
N HIS A 39 14.10 19.38 -18.83
CA HIS A 39 13.64 18.08 -18.34
C HIS A 39 12.67 18.22 -17.16
N GLU A 40 12.08 19.41 -16.97
CA GLU A 40 11.00 19.64 -16.03
C GLU A 40 9.68 19.27 -16.71
N TYR A 41 9.15 18.09 -16.35
CA TYR A 41 7.89 17.58 -16.86
C TYR A 41 6.81 17.65 -15.79
N GLU A 42 5.56 17.80 -16.21
CA GLU A 42 4.40 17.71 -15.33
C GLU A 42 4.23 16.26 -14.83
N THR A 43 4.23 16.07 -13.52
CA THR A 43 4.19 14.72 -12.90
C THR A 43 2.80 14.31 -12.42
N ASP A 44 1.83 15.22 -12.41
CA ASP A 44 0.49 15.00 -11.84
C ASP A 44 -0.18 13.71 -12.35
N THR A 45 -0.02 13.42 -13.64
CA THR A 45 -0.55 12.21 -14.26
C THR A 45 0.11 10.93 -13.73
N VAL A 46 1.42 10.96 -13.49
CA VAL A 46 2.20 9.85 -12.95
C VAL A 46 1.91 9.67 -11.46
N ASP A 47 1.80 10.78 -10.72
CA ASP A 47 1.45 10.76 -9.31
C ASP A 47 0.05 10.16 -9.10
N ASP A 48 -0.90 10.51 -9.97
CA ASP A 48 -2.24 9.91 -9.96
C ASP A 48 -2.23 8.40 -10.27
N MET A 49 -1.38 7.95 -11.20
CA MET A 49 -1.19 6.51 -11.45
C MET A 49 -0.59 5.80 -10.25
N LEU A 50 0.40 6.40 -9.59
CA LEU A 50 1.06 5.82 -8.41
C LEU A 50 0.07 5.68 -7.24
N GLU A 51 -0.77 6.69 -7.00
CA GLU A 51 -1.82 6.62 -5.98
C GLU A 51 -2.85 5.55 -6.31
N PHE A 52 -3.28 5.44 -7.56
CA PHE A 52 -4.17 4.35 -7.98
C PHE A 52 -3.56 2.96 -7.75
N ILE A 53 -2.28 2.77 -8.06
CA ILE A 53 -1.56 1.50 -7.83
C ILE A 53 -1.48 1.18 -6.34
N LYS A 54 -1.22 2.17 -5.48
CA LYS A 54 -1.23 1.99 -4.02
C LYS A 54 -2.62 1.59 -3.53
N LEU A 55 -3.67 2.26 -3.99
CA LEU A 55 -5.06 1.95 -3.66
C LEU A 55 -5.40 0.51 -4.06
N PHE A 56 -5.07 0.12 -5.29
CA PHE A 56 -5.30 -1.23 -5.80
C PHE A 56 -4.57 -2.30 -4.97
N ARG A 57 -3.30 -2.06 -4.61
CA ARG A 57 -2.52 -3.00 -3.78
C ARG A 57 -3.07 -3.12 -2.36
N THR A 58 -3.53 -2.01 -1.79
CA THR A 58 -4.17 -1.99 -0.47
C THR A 58 -5.48 -2.77 -0.50
N PHE A 59 -6.33 -2.50 -1.51
CA PHE A 59 -7.54 -3.26 -1.76
C PHE A 59 -7.27 -4.77 -1.88
N LYS A 60 -6.24 -5.15 -2.65
CA LYS A 60 -5.85 -6.55 -2.84
C LYS A 60 -5.48 -7.23 -1.52
N LEU A 61 -4.76 -6.53 -0.65
CA LEU A 61 -4.32 -7.03 0.65
C LEU A 61 -5.51 -7.17 1.61
N GLU A 62 -6.34 -6.14 1.73
CA GLU A 62 -7.50 -6.11 2.63
C GLU A 62 -8.54 -7.17 2.29
N ASN A 63 -8.74 -7.41 0.99
CA ASN A 63 -9.72 -8.38 0.50
C ASN A 63 -9.14 -9.78 0.27
N GLY A 64 -7.88 -10.02 0.66
CA GLY A 64 -7.24 -11.34 0.55
C GLY A 64 -7.22 -11.89 -0.88
N VAL A 65 -7.19 -11.02 -1.89
CA VAL A 65 -7.33 -11.44 -3.29
C VAL A 65 -6.11 -12.27 -3.69
N GLY A 66 -6.38 -13.52 -4.09
CA GLY A 66 -5.36 -14.48 -4.46
C GLY A 66 -4.65 -14.20 -5.79
N LYS A 67 -4.08 -15.26 -6.38
CA LYS A 67 -3.43 -15.19 -7.70
C LYS A 67 -4.44 -15.28 -8.86
N GLU A 68 -5.56 -15.98 -8.64
CA GLU A 68 -6.66 -16.11 -9.60
C GLU A 68 -7.64 -14.94 -9.43
N PHE A 69 -7.35 -13.81 -10.05
CA PHE A 69 -8.25 -12.67 -10.13
C PHE A 69 -8.24 -12.11 -11.56
N PHE A 70 -9.37 -11.59 -11.99
CA PHE A 70 -9.55 -10.99 -13.31
C PHE A 70 -9.88 -9.51 -13.17
N VAL A 71 -9.47 -8.73 -14.15
CA VAL A 71 -9.67 -7.27 -14.13
C VAL A 71 -10.36 -6.80 -15.40
N GLU A 72 -11.35 -5.91 -15.22
CA GLU A 72 -12.04 -5.20 -16.29
C GLU A 72 -11.84 -3.69 -16.11
N SER A 73 -11.35 -3.02 -17.16
CA SER A 73 -11.25 -1.56 -17.21
C SER A 73 -12.55 -0.95 -17.70
N LYS A 74 -13.14 -0.05 -16.91
CA LYS A 74 -14.39 0.65 -17.29
C LYS A 74 -14.17 2.00 -17.98
N THR A 75 -12.93 2.46 -18.04
CA THR A 75 -12.57 3.76 -18.62
C THR A 75 -11.61 3.57 -19.78
N ASP A 76 -11.60 4.50 -20.73
CA ASP A 76 -10.69 4.54 -21.89
C ASP A 76 -9.32 5.15 -21.56
N ALA A 77 -8.92 5.12 -20.29
CA ALA A 77 -7.62 5.64 -19.86
C ALA A 77 -6.48 4.72 -20.31
N ASP A 78 -5.27 5.25 -20.48
CA ASP A 78 -4.09 4.43 -20.76
C ASP A 78 -3.67 3.64 -19.52
N TYR A 79 -3.92 2.34 -19.53
CA TYR A 79 -3.54 1.42 -18.46
C TYR A 79 -2.21 0.70 -18.72
N THR A 80 -1.45 1.03 -19.76
CA THR A 80 -0.22 0.28 -20.13
C THR A 80 0.78 0.20 -18.99
N ILE A 81 1.03 1.31 -18.29
CA ILE A 81 1.96 1.36 -17.15
C ILE A 81 1.39 0.60 -15.95
N ILE A 82 0.09 0.81 -15.67
CA ILE A 82 -0.62 0.19 -14.56
C ILE A 82 -0.63 -1.34 -14.73
N ASP A 83 -0.92 -1.84 -15.92
CA ASP A 83 -0.92 -3.25 -16.26
C ASP A 83 0.45 -3.90 -16.08
N ASN A 84 1.51 -3.19 -16.47
CA ASN A 84 2.88 -3.68 -16.30
C ASN A 84 3.29 -3.72 -14.82
N LEU A 85 2.97 -2.69 -14.05
CA LEU A 85 3.33 -2.59 -12.63
C LEU A 85 2.50 -3.50 -11.72
N LEU A 86 1.27 -3.79 -12.10
CA LEU A 86 0.37 -4.72 -11.40
C LEU A 86 0.39 -6.13 -12.00
N ARG A 87 1.10 -6.34 -13.12
CA ARG A 87 1.18 -7.61 -13.87
C ARG A 87 -0.19 -8.16 -14.26
N LEU A 88 -1.06 -7.29 -14.81
CA LEU A 88 -2.45 -7.61 -15.14
C LEU A 88 -2.65 -8.18 -16.55
N SER A 89 -1.60 -8.19 -17.38
CA SER A 89 -1.68 -8.57 -18.80
C SER A 89 -2.19 -9.99 -19.05
N GLY A 90 -2.03 -10.92 -18.09
CA GLY A 90 -2.56 -12.29 -18.18
C GLY A 90 -3.97 -12.49 -17.60
N ASN A 91 -4.54 -11.47 -16.95
CA ASN A 91 -5.75 -11.55 -16.13
C ASN A 91 -6.92 -10.73 -16.70
N ARG A 92 -6.85 -10.32 -17.97
CA ARG A 92 -7.99 -9.67 -18.65
C ARG A 92 -9.02 -10.73 -19.03
N ILE A 93 -10.28 -10.45 -18.71
CA ILE A 93 -11.45 -11.34 -18.64
C ILE A 93 -11.37 -12.61 -19.51
N SER A 94 -11.59 -13.77 -18.87
CA SER A 94 -12.15 -14.96 -19.50
C SER A 94 -13.49 -15.26 -18.83
N ASN A 95 -14.43 -15.83 -19.59
CA ASN A 95 -15.85 -16.08 -19.31
C ASN A 95 -16.11 -17.00 -18.08
N ARG A 96 -15.58 -16.65 -16.90
CA ARG A 96 -15.67 -17.40 -15.64
C ARG A 96 -16.61 -16.68 -14.68
N GLU A 97 -17.47 -17.44 -14.02
CA GLU A 97 -18.30 -16.94 -12.92
C GLU A 97 -17.41 -16.72 -11.68
N PHE A 98 -17.36 -15.48 -11.20
CA PHE A 98 -16.71 -15.12 -9.93
C PHE A 98 -17.79 -14.80 -8.90
N ASN A 99 -17.56 -15.19 -7.64
CA ASN A 99 -18.52 -14.94 -6.56
C ASN A 99 -18.43 -13.52 -5.96
N ALA A 100 -17.36 -12.77 -6.26
CA ALA A 100 -17.14 -11.43 -5.74
C ALA A 100 -16.56 -10.50 -6.82
N SER A 101 -17.07 -9.27 -6.84
CA SER A 101 -16.64 -8.22 -7.78
C SER A 101 -16.58 -6.90 -7.04
N TYR A 102 -15.48 -6.18 -7.16
CA TYR A 102 -15.27 -4.88 -6.51
C TYR A 102 -14.66 -3.88 -7.47
N GLU A 103 -15.07 -2.63 -7.35
CA GLU A 103 -14.55 -1.54 -8.16
C GLU A 103 -13.52 -0.75 -7.36
N VAL A 104 -12.33 -0.62 -7.93
CA VAL A 104 -11.29 0.27 -7.42
C VAL A 104 -11.30 1.50 -8.32
N ILE A 105 -11.73 2.63 -7.76
CA ILE A 105 -11.90 3.89 -8.49
C ILE A 105 -10.98 4.95 -7.87
N TYR A 106 -10.20 5.60 -8.71
CA TYR A 106 -9.42 6.79 -8.35
C TYR A 106 -9.37 7.75 -9.52
N LYS A 107 -10.00 8.93 -9.38
CA LYS A 107 -10.11 9.94 -10.43
C LYS A 107 -10.58 9.31 -11.76
N ASN A 108 -9.70 9.27 -12.76
CA ASN A 108 -9.98 8.77 -14.12
C ASN A 108 -9.67 7.27 -14.28
N TYR A 109 -9.18 6.61 -13.23
CA TYR A 109 -8.86 5.19 -13.25
C TYR A 109 -9.95 4.39 -12.55
N CYS A 110 -10.48 3.38 -13.24
CA CYS A 110 -11.47 2.46 -12.71
C CYS A 110 -11.17 1.04 -13.19
N LEU A 111 -10.83 0.18 -12.25
CA LEU A 111 -10.64 -1.25 -12.49
C LEU A 111 -11.61 -2.05 -11.62
N THR A 112 -12.37 -2.91 -12.27
CA THR A 112 -13.23 -3.88 -11.59
C THR A 112 -12.44 -5.17 -11.41
N VAL A 113 -12.29 -5.60 -10.16
CA VAL A 113 -11.59 -6.82 -9.79
C VAL A 113 -12.61 -7.92 -9.51
N HIS A 114 -12.54 -8.99 -10.27
CA HIS A 114 -13.34 -10.19 -10.09
C HIS A 114 -12.47 -11.31 -9.51
N TYR A 115 -12.86 -11.90 -8.39
CA TYR A 115 -12.13 -12.99 -7.77
C TYR A 115 -13.06 -13.90 -6.96
N ASN A 116 -12.60 -15.10 -6.64
CA ASN A 116 -13.31 -15.99 -5.74
C ASN A 116 -12.92 -15.68 -4.30
N LYS A 117 -13.87 -15.17 -3.53
CA LYS A 117 -13.75 -14.86 -2.12
C LYS A 117 -14.18 -16.06 -1.27
N ASP A 118 -13.36 -16.44 -0.30
CA ASP A 118 -13.72 -17.44 0.70
C ASP A 118 -14.51 -16.76 1.83
N ILE A 119 -15.84 -16.85 1.74
CA ILE A 119 -16.77 -16.19 2.67
C ILE A 119 -16.79 -16.89 4.04
N GLU A 120 -16.58 -18.21 4.08
CA GLU A 120 -16.64 -18.99 5.33
C GLU A 120 -15.41 -18.73 6.20
N GLY A 121 -14.21 -18.73 5.60
CA GLY A 121 -12.98 -18.40 6.30
C GLY A 121 -12.97 -16.98 6.89
N GLU A 122 -13.46 -15.99 6.12
CA GLU A 122 -13.58 -14.61 6.60
C GLU A 122 -14.56 -14.47 7.77
N ALA A 123 -15.70 -15.15 7.74
CA ALA A 123 -16.67 -15.09 8.83
C ALA A 123 -16.05 -15.58 10.15
N ASP A 124 -15.23 -16.62 10.11
CA ASP A 124 -14.56 -17.14 11.30
C ASP A 124 -13.39 -16.26 11.76
N VAL A 125 -12.67 -15.61 10.85
CA VAL A 125 -11.65 -14.60 11.22
C VAL A 125 -12.30 -13.37 11.86
N LEU A 126 -13.39 -12.87 11.27
CA LEU A 126 -14.14 -11.73 11.80
C LEU A 126 -14.76 -12.04 13.15
N LYS A 127 -15.33 -13.24 13.34
CA LYS A 127 -15.82 -13.69 14.66
C LYS A 127 -14.72 -13.69 15.70
N LYS A 128 -13.52 -14.23 15.39
CA LYS A 128 -12.38 -14.19 16.30
C LYS A 128 -11.96 -12.76 16.63
N ARG A 129 -11.93 -11.87 15.62
CA ARG A 129 -11.60 -10.45 15.79
C ARG A 129 -12.62 -9.76 16.72
N ILE A 130 -13.91 -10.03 16.54
CA ILE A 130 -14.98 -9.53 17.39
C ILE A 130 -14.79 -10.03 18.82
N GLU A 131 -14.56 -11.34 19.01
CA GLU A 131 -14.35 -11.93 20.32
C GLU A 131 -13.12 -11.34 21.04
N GLU A 132 -12.02 -11.10 20.33
CA GLU A 132 -10.83 -10.44 20.86
C GLU A 132 -11.12 -9.00 21.31
N LEU A 133 -11.84 -8.23 20.48
CA LEU A 133 -12.25 -6.86 20.79
C LEU A 133 -13.22 -6.80 21.98
N GLU A 134 -14.24 -7.66 22.02
CA GLU A 134 -15.18 -7.76 23.14
C GLU A 134 -14.46 -8.10 24.44
N ASN A 135 -13.50 -9.02 24.41
CA ASN A 135 -12.67 -9.35 25.55
C ASN A 135 -11.79 -8.18 25.99
N ALA A 136 -11.23 -7.41 25.06
CA ALA A 136 -10.43 -6.23 25.35
C ALA A 136 -11.26 -5.12 26.00
N ILE A 137 -12.45 -4.85 25.45
CA ILE A 137 -13.44 -3.90 26.00
C ILE A 137 -13.84 -4.34 27.41
N SER A 138 -14.23 -5.60 27.60
CA SER A 138 -14.65 -6.11 28.92
C SER A 138 -13.54 -5.99 29.97
N ARG A 139 -12.28 -6.25 29.59
CA ARG A 139 -11.13 -6.07 30.50
C ARG A 139 -10.94 -4.61 30.88
N ARG A 140 -11.03 -3.68 29.93
CA ARG A 140 -10.88 -2.24 30.19
C ARG A 140 -12.04 -1.66 30.99
N GLU A 141 -13.27 -2.09 30.73
CA GLU A 141 -14.44 -1.70 31.52
C GLU A 141 -14.30 -2.15 32.97
N LYS A 142 -13.84 -3.39 33.21
CA LYS A 142 -13.56 -3.88 34.58
C LYS A 142 -12.42 -3.14 35.26
N LEU A 143 -11.40 -2.72 34.50
CA LEU A 143 -10.28 -1.94 35.02
C LEU A 143 -10.73 -0.52 35.44
N LEU A 144 -11.56 0.12 34.60
CA LEU A 144 -12.06 1.48 34.81
C LEU A 144 -13.24 1.55 35.79
N SER A 145 -13.96 0.45 36.02
CA SER A 145 -15.01 0.37 37.05
C SER A 145 -14.45 0.15 38.46
N ASN A 146 -13.18 -0.25 38.58
CA ASN A 146 -12.52 -0.37 39.87
C ASN A 146 -12.15 1.01 40.42
N GLU A 147 -12.94 1.49 41.38
CA GLU A 147 -12.74 2.79 42.03
C GLU A 147 -11.35 2.95 42.65
N ASN A 148 -10.74 1.87 43.18
CA ASN A 148 -9.37 1.91 43.70
C ASN A 148 -8.32 2.16 42.61
N TYR A 149 -8.56 1.67 41.39
CA TYR A 149 -7.66 1.89 40.26
C TYR A 149 -7.78 3.33 39.75
N VAL A 150 -9.00 3.84 39.58
CA VAL A 150 -9.26 5.22 39.16
C VAL A 150 -8.73 6.24 40.18
N ALA A 151 -8.81 5.92 41.48
CA ALA A 151 -8.35 6.82 42.55
C ALA A 151 -6.84 6.79 42.79
N LYS A 152 -6.15 5.68 42.50
CA LYS A 152 -4.70 5.52 42.77
C LYS A 152 -3.81 5.64 41.53
N ALA A 153 -4.34 5.42 40.34
CA ALA A 153 -3.57 5.50 39.12
C ALA A 153 -3.33 6.96 38.70
N PRO A 154 -2.19 7.28 38.07
CA PRO A 154 -1.93 8.61 37.49
C PRO A 154 -3.01 9.00 36.48
N ALA A 155 -3.48 10.26 36.55
CA ALA A 155 -4.58 10.77 35.71
C ALA A 155 -4.36 10.57 34.19
N ASN A 156 -3.11 10.74 33.73
CA ASN A 156 -2.73 10.54 32.33
C ASN A 156 -2.99 9.08 31.86
N ILE A 157 -2.73 8.09 32.72
CA ILE A 157 -2.96 6.68 32.40
C ILE A 157 -4.46 6.38 32.36
N VAL A 158 -5.24 6.94 33.28
CA VAL A 158 -6.71 6.75 33.32
C VAL A 158 -7.38 7.38 32.09
N GLU A 159 -6.95 8.57 31.66
CA GLU A 159 -7.46 9.22 30.45
C GLU A 159 -7.11 8.44 29.18
N THR A 160 -5.86 7.96 29.06
CA THR A 160 -5.48 7.13 27.91
C THR A 160 -6.29 5.83 27.82
N GLU A 161 -6.59 5.18 28.95
CA GLU A 161 -7.42 3.97 28.95
C GLU A 161 -8.91 4.28 28.67
N ARG A 162 -9.43 5.44 29.08
CA ARG A 162 -10.77 5.90 28.69
C ARG A 162 -10.87 6.20 27.19
N ASN A 163 -9.84 6.83 26.61
CA ASN A 163 -9.80 7.12 25.18
C ASN A 163 -9.73 5.84 24.35
N LYS A 164 -8.87 4.88 24.74
CA LYS A 164 -8.81 3.56 24.08
C LYS A 164 -10.13 2.80 24.18
N LEU A 165 -10.80 2.84 25.33
CA LEU A 165 -12.13 2.22 25.46
C LEU A 165 -13.16 2.85 24.53
N LYS A 166 -13.08 4.17 24.30
CA LYS A 166 -13.96 4.88 23.39
C LYS A 166 -13.69 4.49 21.93
N GLU A 167 -12.42 4.48 21.53
CA GLU A 167 -12.00 4.06 20.18
C GLU A 167 -12.36 2.59 19.88
N GLU A 168 -12.28 1.70 20.87
CA GLU A 168 -12.65 0.29 20.68
C GLU A 168 -14.17 0.04 20.62
N LYS A 169 -14.99 1.00 21.03
CA LYS A 169 -16.46 0.92 21.00
C LYS A 169 -17.10 1.57 19.77
N GLU A 170 -16.38 2.46 19.09
CA GLU A 170 -16.79 3.08 17.82
C GLU A 170 -16.53 2.13 16.64
#